data_AF-A0A1G6T2E7-F1
#
_entry.id   AF-A0A1G6T2E7-F1
#
_cell.length_a   1.000
_cell.length_b   1.000
_cell.length_c   1.000
_cell.angle_alpha   90.00
_cell.angle_beta   90.00
_cell.angle_gamma   90.00
#
_symmetry.space_group_name_H-M   'P 1'
#
loop_
_entity.id
_entity.type
_entity.pdbx_description
1 polymer ?
#
loop_
_entity_poly.entity_id
_entity_poly.type
_entity_poly.pdbx_seq_one_letter_code
_entity_poly.pdbx_strand_id
1 'polypeptide(L)'
;MIRTVSHSIKKDNGTATNIIIEPVLTQSASNGLDFTGVYTLYKDTDAHEYHLLDIQEIAPEIGDSLPLVDDKKNPDFLGRIVIKGDNSNWEYTGGTLTPDEQSQLISYIQSADR
;
A
#
# COMPACT_ATOMS: atom_id res chain seq x y z
N MET A 1 1.47 13.18 0.84
CA MET A 1 1.00 11.78 0.87
C MET A 1 0.00 11.60 -0.27
N ILE A 2 0.06 10.51 -1.02
CA ILE A 2 -0.99 10.22 -2.01
C ILE A 2 -2.21 9.56 -1.35
N ARG A 3 -3.40 9.90 -1.83
CA ARG A 3 -4.64 9.17 -1.51
C ARG A 3 -4.65 7.82 -2.25
N THR A 4 -5.56 6.93 -1.86
CA THR A 4 -5.82 5.70 -2.61
C THR A 4 -6.02 6.01 -4.09
N VAL A 5 -5.25 5.36 -4.95
CA VAL A 5 -5.22 5.63 -6.39
C VAL A 5 -4.96 4.37 -7.19
N SER A 6 -5.56 4.26 -8.36
CA SER A 6 -5.18 3.26 -9.36
C SER A 6 -4.10 3.81 -10.28
N HIS A 7 -2.99 3.08 -10.40
CA HIS A 7 -1.87 3.44 -11.25
C HIS A 7 -1.50 2.29 -12.19
N SER A 8 -1.30 2.63 -13.48
CA SER A 8 -0.93 1.64 -14.49
C SER A 8 0.59 1.45 -14.55
N ILE A 9 1.04 0.21 -14.44
CA ILE A 9 2.45 -0.18 -14.63
C ILE A 9 2.59 -1.14 -15.80
N LYS A 10 3.80 -1.25 -16.34
CA LYS A 10 4.15 -2.30 -17.31
C LYS A 10 4.72 -3.51 -16.56
N LYS A 11 4.13 -4.68 -16.82
CA LYS A 11 4.67 -5.98 -16.42
C LYS A 11 5.87 -6.36 -17.27
N ASP A 12 6.67 -7.30 -16.77
CA ASP A 12 7.84 -7.84 -17.47
C ASP A 12 7.52 -8.43 -18.85
N ASN A 13 6.30 -8.94 -19.04
CA ASN A 13 5.82 -9.46 -20.32
C ASN A 13 5.36 -8.36 -21.31
N GLY A 14 5.53 -7.08 -20.95
CA GLY A 14 5.15 -5.91 -21.75
C GLY A 14 3.68 -5.49 -21.65
N THR A 15 2.83 -6.25 -20.96
CA THR A 15 1.43 -5.88 -20.76
C THR A 15 1.28 -4.82 -19.68
N ALA A 16 0.29 -3.94 -19.84
CA ALA A 16 -0.07 -2.99 -18.80
C ALA A 16 -1.02 -3.65 -17.78
N THR A 17 -0.86 -3.33 -16.51
CA THR A 17 -1.79 -3.69 -15.44
C THR A 17 -2.03 -2.49 -14.55
N ASN A 18 -3.22 -2.40 -13.97
CA ASN A 18 -3.52 -1.38 -12.98
C ASN A 18 -3.31 -1.95 -11.57
N ILE A 19 -2.71 -1.13 -10.71
CA ILE A 19 -2.42 -1.43 -9.31
C ILE A 19 -3.07 -0.36 -8.45
N ILE A 20 -3.88 -0.78 -7.48
CA ILE A 20 -4.38 0.10 -6.43
C ILE A 20 -3.25 0.30 -5.42
N ILE A 21 -2.90 1.55 -5.16
CA ILE A 21 -1.92 1.97 -4.16
C ILE A 21 -2.70 2.64 -3.03
N GLU A 22 -2.73 2.01 -1.86
CA GLU A 22 -3.51 2.49 -0.72
C GLU A 22 -2.60 2.85 0.47
N PRO A 23 -2.65 4.10 0.98
CA PRO A 23 -1.93 4.46 2.19
C PRO A 23 -2.55 3.79 3.42
N VAL A 24 -1.72 3.13 4.24
CA VAL A 24 -2.15 2.63 5.54
C VAL A 24 -2.14 3.79 6.54
N LEU A 25 -3.31 4.07 7.11
CA LEU A 25 -3.53 5.13 8.08
C LEU A 25 -3.76 4.54 9.47
N THR A 26 -3.31 5.26 10.49
CA THR A 26 -3.60 4.94 11.89
C THR A 26 -4.34 6.10 12.54
N GLN A 27 -5.28 5.80 13.42
CA GLN A 27 -5.99 6.84 14.15
C GLN A 27 -5.09 7.37 15.28
N SER A 28 -4.91 8.68 15.30
CA SER A 28 -4.15 9.37 16.34
C SER A 28 -5.02 9.64 17.56
N ALA A 29 -4.38 9.92 18.70
CA ALA A 29 -5.07 10.26 19.96
C ALA A 29 -6.01 11.48 19.85
N SER A 30 -5.82 12.32 18.82
CA SER A 30 -6.65 13.49 18.53
C SER A 30 -7.76 13.22 17.51
N ASN A 31 -8.06 11.94 17.21
CA ASN A 31 -8.96 11.50 16.13
C ASN A 31 -8.53 11.95 14.73
N GLY A 32 -7.24 12.25 14.53
CA GLY A 32 -6.67 12.44 13.20
C GLY A 32 -6.33 11.09 12.56
N LEU A 33 -6.19 11.08 11.24
CA LEU A 33 -5.61 9.93 10.52
C LEU A 33 -4.18 10.28 10.15
N ASP A 34 -3.23 9.56 10.74
CA ASP A 34 -1.81 9.73 10.46
C ASP A 34 -1.32 8.62 9.53
N PHE A 35 -0.51 9.02 8.55
CA PHE A 35 0.10 8.08 7.62
C PHE A 35 1.21 7.28 8.31
N THR A 36 1.19 5.97 8.13
CA THR A 36 2.14 5.05 8.78
C THR A 36 3.48 4.90 8.04
N GLY A 37 3.63 5.50 6.86
CA GLY A 37 4.76 5.22 5.97
C GLY A 37 4.55 3.97 5.09
N VAL A 38 3.43 3.27 5.24
CA VAL A 38 3.16 2.01 4.53
C VAL A 38 2.10 2.22 3.46
N TYR A 39 2.37 1.75 2.25
CA TYR A 39 1.39 1.58 1.19
C TYR A 39 1.10 0.09 1.01
N THR A 40 -0.18 -0.27 0.94
CA THR A 40 -0.61 -1.60 0.52
C THR A 40 -0.97 -1.58 -0.97
N LEU A 41 -0.60 -2.65 -1.67
CA LEU A 41 -0.75 -2.76 -3.11
C LEU A 41 -1.76 -3.87 -3.42
N TYR A 42 -2.73 -3.56 -4.29
CA TYR A 42 -3.71 -4.54 -4.75
C TYR A 42 -3.81 -4.53 -6.28
N LYS A 43 -4.20 -5.66 -6.87
CA LYS A 43 -4.65 -5.68 -8.27
C LYS A 43 -5.90 -4.82 -8.38
N ASP A 44 -5.91 -3.94 -9.37
CA ASP A 44 -7.13 -3.25 -9.75
C ASP A 44 -7.91 -4.19 -10.69
N THR A 45 -8.86 -4.93 -10.13
CA THR A 45 -9.77 -5.77 -10.91
C THR A 45 -11.06 -5.00 -11.18
N ASP A 46 -11.72 -5.24 -12.34
CA ASP A 46 -13.00 -4.59 -12.68
C ASP A 46 -14.12 -4.85 -11.64
N ALA A 47 -13.90 -5.77 -10.69
CA ALA A 47 -14.67 -5.84 -9.47
C ALA A 47 -14.30 -4.62 -8.62
N HIS A 48 -15.06 -3.54 -8.78
CA HIS A 48 -14.98 -2.29 -8.02
C HIS A 48 -15.33 -2.46 -6.52
N GLU A 49 -14.78 -3.50 -5.87
CA GLU A 49 -14.72 -3.56 -4.42
C GLU A 49 -13.60 -2.61 -4.01
N TYR A 50 -13.98 -1.36 -3.80
CA TYR A 50 -13.13 -0.45 -3.04
C TYR A 50 -12.79 -1.16 -1.72
N HIS A 51 -11.53 -1.56 -1.56
CA HIS A 51 -10.99 -1.99 -0.27
C HIS A 51 -10.96 -0.75 0.62
N LEU A 52 -12.15 -0.36 1.10
CA LEU A 52 -12.39 0.89 1.79
C LEU A 52 -11.78 0.81 3.18
N LEU A 53 -10.64 1.48 3.35
CA LEU A 53 -10.18 2.07 4.60
C LEU A 53 -10.24 1.09 5.79
N ASP A 54 -9.22 0.25 5.94
CA ASP A 54 -8.93 -0.38 7.22
C ASP A 54 -8.48 0.71 8.22
N ILE A 55 -9.46 1.36 8.86
CA ILE A 55 -9.22 2.17 10.06
C ILE A 55 -8.79 1.18 11.14
N GLN A 56 -7.49 1.15 11.43
CA GLN A 56 -6.99 0.36 12.57
C GLN A 56 -7.56 0.96 13.86
N GLU A 57 -8.43 0.20 14.52
CA GLU A 57 -8.90 0.51 15.87
C GLU A 57 -7.69 0.43 16.82
N ILE A 58 -7.44 1.49 17.59
CA ILE A 58 -6.31 1.53 18.53
C ILE A 58 -6.59 0.52 19.63
N ALA A 59 -5.87 -0.61 19.67
CA ALA A 59 -5.89 -1.49 20.84
C ALA A 59 -5.23 -0.73 22.01
N PRO A 60 -5.94 -0.48 23.13
CA PRO A 60 -5.45 0.40 24.19
C PRO A 60 -4.30 -0.19 25.03
N GLU A 61 -3.87 -1.43 24.76
CA GLU A 61 -2.87 -2.11 25.58
C GLU A 61 -1.85 -2.85 24.70
N ILE A 62 -0.60 -2.34 24.72
CA ILE A 62 0.67 -3.03 24.49
C ILE A 62 0.66 -4.15 23.42
N GLY A 63 1.23 -3.84 22.24
CA GLY A 63 2.42 -4.60 21.83
C GLY A 63 2.31 -5.62 20.70
N ASP A 64 1.17 -5.81 20.05
CA ASP A 64 1.14 -6.56 18.78
C ASP A 64 0.13 -5.94 17.82
N SER A 65 0.65 -5.41 16.71
CA SER A 65 -0.17 -5.02 15.57
C SER A 65 -0.94 -6.25 15.10
N LEU A 66 -2.26 -6.27 15.33
CA LEU A 66 -3.12 -7.29 14.75
C LEU A 66 -2.84 -7.34 13.24
N PRO A 67 -2.58 -8.52 12.65
CA PRO A 67 -2.43 -8.61 11.22
C PRO A 67 -3.72 -8.10 10.58
N LEU A 68 -3.58 -7.02 9.79
CA LEU A 68 -4.45 -6.65 8.66
C LEU A 68 -5.03 -7.93 8.07
N VAL A 69 -6.35 -7.98 7.85
CA VAL A 69 -7.12 -9.11 7.27
C VAL A 69 -6.17 -10.03 6.50
N ASP A 70 -5.74 -11.15 7.12
CA ASP A 70 -4.55 -11.93 6.71
C ASP A 70 -4.30 -11.79 5.21
N ASP A 71 -3.40 -10.86 4.82
CA ASP A 71 -3.29 -10.38 3.43
C ASP A 71 -3.14 -11.55 2.44
N LYS A 72 -2.65 -12.69 2.91
CA LYS A 72 -2.56 -13.96 2.20
C LYS A 72 -3.90 -14.53 1.72
N LYS A 73 -5.01 -14.09 2.30
CA LYS A 73 -6.38 -14.48 1.95
C LYS A 73 -6.98 -13.58 0.89
N ASN A 74 -6.43 -12.39 0.66
CA ASN A 74 -6.84 -11.53 -0.45
C ASN A 74 -6.05 -11.91 -1.71
N PRO A 75 -6.67 -12.53 -2.74
CA PRO A 75 -5.98 -12.91 -3.98
C PRO A 75 -5.49 -11.73 -4.81
N ASP A 76 -5.98 -10.52 -4.51
CA ASP A 76 -5.58 -9.28 -5.16
C ASP A 76 -4.44 -8.59 -4.42
N PHE A 77 -4.06 -9.02 -3.22
CA PHE A 77 -2.90 -8.48 -2.52
C PHE A 77 -1.61 -8.72 -3.31
N LEU A 78 -0.91 -7.62 -3.57
CA LEU A 78 0.34 -7.59 -4.32
C LEU A 78 1.53 -7.20 -3.46
N GLY A 79 1.38 -7.05 -2.14
CA GLY A 79 2.46 -6.71 -1.23
C GLY A 79 2.32 -5.32 -0.62
N ARG A 80 3.34 -4.93 0.12
CA ARG A 80 3.42 -3.63 0.81
C ARG A 80 4.74 -2.94 0.51
N ILE A 81 4.67 -1.64 0.33
CA ILE A 81 5.81 -0.74 0.28
C ILE A 81 5.90 0.00 1.62
N VAL A 82 7.06 -0.06 2.26
CA VAL A 82 7.35 0.69 3.48
C VAL A 82 8.36 1.78 3.14
N ILE A 83 7.95 3.04 3.26
CA ILE A 83 8.81 4.21 3.10
C ILE A 83 9.44 4.55 4.45
N LYS A 84 10.77 4.55 4.51
CA LYS A 84 11.55 4.83 5.70
C LYS A 84 12.19 6.22 5.61
N GLY A 85 11.86 7.10 6.55
CA GLY A 85 12.55 8.39 6.70
C GLY A 85 12.26 9.37 5.55
N ASP A 86 13.29 9.72 4.78
CA ASP A 86 13.32 10.84 3.82
C ASP A 86 12.78 10.50 2.42
N ASN A 87 11.83 9.57 2.34
CA ASN A 87 11.26 9.03 1.09
C ASN A 87 12.24 8.31 0.15
N SER A 88 13.55 8.28 0.43
CA SER A 88 14.56 7.68 -0.45
C SER A 88 14.86 6.22 -0.09
N ASN A 89 14.58 5.82 1.15
CA ASN A 89 14.76 4.47 1.62
C ASN A 89 13.41 3.76 1.67
N TRP A 90 13.26 2.66 0.95
CA TRP A 90 12.01 1.90 0.90
C TRP A 90 12.29 0.39 0.93
N GLU A 91 11.33 -0.35 1.45
CA GLU A 91 11.34 -1.81 1.44
C GLU A 91 10.02 -2.34 0.90
N TYR A 92 10.09 -3.48 0.23
CA TYR A 92 8.91 -4.18 -0.25
C TYR A 92 8.78 -5.55 0.41
N THR A 93 7.55 -5.89 0.83
CA THR A 93 7.27 -7.13 1.58
C THR A 93 5.97 -7.79 1.11
N GLY A 94 5.88 -9.11 1.28
CA GLY A 94 4.60 -9.85 1.27
C GLY A 94 3.99 -10.19 -0.10
N GLY A 95 4.51 -9.72 -1.24
CA GLY A 95 3.84 -9.86 -2.53
C GLY A 95 4.67 -10.43 -3.69
N THR A 96 4.06 -10.44 -4.88
CA THR A 96 4.60 -11.10 -6.09
C THR A 96 5.18 -10.16 -7.15
N LEU A 97 5.19 -8.85 -6.93
CA LEU A 97 5.73 -7.88 -7.88
C LEU A 97 7.23 -8.06 -8.10
N THR A 98 7.67 -7.89 -9.35
CA THR A 98 9.09 -7.94 -9.73
C THR A 98 9.82 -6.65 -9.33
N PRO A 99 11.15 -6.64 -9.26
CA PRO A 99 11.91 -5.43 -8.95
C PRO A 99 11.62 -4.25 -9.89
N ASP A 100 11.36 -4.52 -11.17
CA ASP A 100 11.03 -3.50 -12.17
C ASP A 100 9.61 -2.93 -11.97
N GLU A 101 8.65 -3.80 -11.64
CA GLU A 101 7.28 -3.40 -11.27
C GLU A 101 7.29 -2.55 -9.98
N GLN A 102 8.05 -2.98 -8.97
CA GLN A 102 8.23 -2.24 -7.71
C GLN A 102 8.84 -0.85 -7.96
N SER A 103 9.86 -0.76 -8.82
CA SER A 103 10.55 0.49 -9.14
C SER A 103 9.62 1.51 -9.82
N GLN A 104 8.72 1.05 -10.69
CA GLN A 104 7.70 1.90 -11.31
C GLN A 104 6.74 2.50 -10.26
N LEU A 105 6.26 1.67 -9.33
CA LEU A 105 5.36 2.11 -8.26
C LEU A 105 6.03 3.11 -7.31
N ILE A 106 7.27 2.84 -6.89
CA ILE A 106 8.03 3.75 -6.03
C ILE A 106 8.26 5.09 -6.71
N SER A 107 8.66 5.06 -7.99
CA SER A 107 8.86 6.29 -8.77
C SER A 107 7.59 7.13 -8.82
N TYR A 108 6.43 6.49 -9.01
CA TYR A 108 5.14 7.16 -8.97
C TYR A 108 4.85 7.75 -7.58
N ILE A 109 4.93 6.95 -6.51
CA ILE A 109 4.67 7.38 -5.13
C ILE A 109 5.54 8.59 -4.76
N GLN A 110 6.86 8.51 -5.01
CA GLN A 110 7.79 9.59 -4.72
C GLN A 110 7.54 10.86 -5.55
N SER A 111 7.08 10.71 -6.79
CA SER A 111 6.76 11.87 -7.65
C SER A 111 5.49 12.59 -7.22
N ALA A 112 4.50 11.84 -6.73
CA ALA A 112 3.19 12.35 -6.32
C ALA A 112 3.15 12.81 -4.86
N ASP A 113 4.21 12.51 -4.08
CA ASP A 113 4.40 13.00 -2.71
C ASP A 113 5.16 14.34 -2.63
N ARG A 114 5.60 14.89 -3.77
CA ARG A 114 6.21 16.23 -3.90
C ARG A 114 5.15 17.31 -4.06
#